data_AF-A0A9C9T9Y9-F1
#
_entry.id   AF-A0A9C9T9Y9-F1
#
_cell.length_a   1.000
_cell.length_b   1.000
_cell.length_c   1.000
_cell.angle_alpha   90.00
_cell.angle_beta   90.00
_cell.angle_gamma   90.00
#
_symmetry.space_group_name_H-M   'P 1'
#
loop_
_entity.id
_entity.type
_entity.pdbx_description
1 polymer ?
#
loop_
_entity_poly.entity_id
_entity_poly.type
_entity_poly.pdbx_seq_one_letter_code
_entity_poly.pdbx_strand_id
1 'polypeptide(L)'
;SQDVCFLPDGDYALFLRHYNEQVVRPGVIVNQKDEVIGQHQGLAFYTIGQRKGLGIFAPEPTYVIAKDIANNCLIVGNREDLGNDSFQVSQLNWLAVNEDQLPLKCDVEIRYHARSIRAELSHIAPGRVKVRLKKKARDITPGQAAVFYEGDEVLGSGIIDI
;
A
#
# COMPACT_ATOMS: atom_id res chain seq x y z
N SER A 1 14.83 -3.54 -15.42
CA SER A 1 14.42 -2.27 -14.80
C SER A 1 13.66 -1.50 -15.84
N GLN A 2 12.56 -0.85 -15.48
CA GLN A 2 11.92 0.14 -16.34
C GLN A 2 12.06 1.48 -15.65
N ASP A 3 13.04 2.26 -16.11
CA ASP A 3 13.13 3.68 -15.81
C ASP A 3 12.07 4.42 -16.61
N VAL A 4 11.44 5.42 -15.99
CA VAL A 4 10.37 6.22 -16.58
C VAL A 4 10.94 7.04 -17.74
N CYS A 5 10.74 6.56 -18.98
CA CYS A 5 11.30 7.13 -20.21
C CYS A 5 10.59 8.39 -20.74
N PHE A 6 9.71 9.02 -19.96
CA PHE A 6 8.86 10.13 -20.42
C PHE A 6 9.18 11.48 -19.79
N LEU A 7 10.22 11.59 -18.98
CA LEU A 7 10.63 12.87 -18.40
C LEU A 7 11.75 13.51 -19.24
N PRO A 8 11.50 14.67 -19.87
CA PRO A 8 12.58 15.44 -20.44
C PRO A 8 13.44 15.94 -19.26
N ASP A 9 14.73 15.63 -19.30
CA ASP A 9 15.78 16.16 -18.42
C ASP A 9 15.94 15.53 -17.02
N GLY A 10 15.25 14.44 -16.69
CA GLY A 10 15.57 13.64 -15.49
C GLY A 10 15.33 14.35 -14.14
N ASP A 11 14.78 15.56 -14.13
CA ASP A 11 14.46 16.30 -12.91
C ASP A 11 13.04 15.95 -12.42
N TYR A 12 12.96 14.76 -11.82
CA TYR A 12 11.74 14.21 -11.20
C TYR A 12 11.12 15.18 -10.17
N ALA A 13 11.95 15.99 -9.50
CA ALA A 13 11.50 16.93 -8.49
C ALA A 13 10.78 18.14 -9.10
N LEU A 14 11.24 18.64 -10.25
CA LEU A 14 10.60 19.71 -11.00
C LEU A 14 9.25 19.27 -11.60
N PHE A 15 9.15 18.03 -12.09
CA PHE A 15 7.88 17.46 -12.56
C PHE A 15 6.86 17.31 -11.42
N LEU A 16 7.29 16.80 -10.26
CA LEU A 16 6.41 16.63 -9.09
C LEU A 16 5.94 17.97 -8.50
N ARG A 17 6.77 19.02 -8.56
CA ARG A 17 6.38 20.38 -8.14
C ARG A 17 5.16 20.90 -8.89
N HIS A 18 5.04 20.58 -10.18
CA HIS A 18 3.91 21.01 -11.00
C HIS A 18 2.59 20.30 -10.66
N TYR A 19 2.66 19.06 -10.14
CA TYR A 19 1.48 18.24 -9.84
C TYR A 19 1.04 18.29 -8.37
N ASN A 20 1.98 18.44 -7.43
CA ASN A 20 1.66 18.59 -6.01
C ASN A 20 2.83 19.26 -5.25
N GLU A 21 2.72 20.55 -4.97
CA GLU A 21 3.76 21.29 -4.26
C GLU A 21 4.07 20.73 -2.87
N GLN A 22 3.11 20.07 -2.21
CA GLN A 22 3.33 19.53 -0.87
C GLN A 22 4.38 18.42 -0.85
N VAL A 23 4.49 17.61 -1.91
CA VAL A 23 5.41 16.45 -1.89
C VAL A 23 6.88 16.86 -1.95
N VAL A 24 7.21 18.10 -2.32
CA VAL A 24 8.59 18.59 -2.33
C VAL A 24 8.92 19.53 -1.17
N ARG A 25 7.94 19.86 -0.32
CA ARG A 25 8.15 20.75 0.83
C ARG A 25 8.71 19.96 2.01
N PRO A 26 9.68 20.49 2.76
CA PRO A 26 10.12 19.89 4.00
C PRO A 26 8.95 19.72 4.99
N GLY A 27 9.04 18.69 5.82
CA GLY A 27 7.99 18.30 6.77
C GLY A 27 8.56 17.44 7.89
N VAL A 28 7.72 16.92 8.77
CA VAL A 28 8.15 16.18 9.95
C VAL A 28 8.28 14.68 9.68
N ILE A 29 9.23 14.04 10.36
CA ILE A 29 9.33 12.59 10.43
C ILE A 29 8.75 12.16 11.78
N VAL A 30 7.74 11.30 11.74
CA VAL A 30 7.08 10.77 12.95
C VAL A 30 7.23 9.26 13.05
N ASN A 31 7.29 8.75 14.27
CA ASN A 31 7.19 7.31 14.53
C ASN A 31 5.71 6.87 14.67
N GLN A 32 5.47 5.58 14.92
CA GLN A 32 4.12 5.03 15.10
C GLN A 32 3.36 5.51 16.34
N LYS A 33 4.03 6.23 17.24
CA LYS A 33 3.42 6.86 18.43
C LYS A 33 3.14 8.35 18.19
N ASP A 34 3.22 8.79 16.93
CA ASP A 34 3.12 10.18 16.50
C ASP A 34 4.19 11.11 17.12
N GLU A 35 5.30 10.54 17.62
CA GLU A 35 6.41 11.32 18.14
C GLU A 35 7.27 11.85 16.99
N VAL A 36 7.54 13.15 16.98
CA VAL A 36 8.43 13.78 15.99
C VAL A 36 9.88 13.41 16.32
N ILE A 37 10.54 12.77 15.37
CA ILE A 37 11.93 12.29 15.52
C ILE A 37 12.90 12.91 14.50
N GLY A 38 12.41 13.82 13.66
CA GLY A 38 13.25 14.54 12.70
C GLY A 38 12.44 15.30 11.65
N GLN A 39 13.13 15.69 10.59
CA GLN A 39 12.54 16.40 9.45
C GLN A 39 12.98 15.77 8.13
N HIS A 40 12.08 15.76 7.16
CA HIS A 40 12.33 15.30 5.81
C HIS A 40 12.47 16.49 4.86
N GLN A 41 13.18 16.31 3.75
CA GLN A 41 13.36 17.38 2.74
C GLN A 41 12.22 17.48 1.72
N GLY A 42 11.26 16.54 1.79
CA GLY A 42 10.10 16.46 0.91
C GLY A 42 9.72 15.01 0.67
N LEU A 43 8.44 14.66 0.80
CA LEU A 43 7.93 13.29 0.67
C LEU A 43 8.30 12.60 -0.66
N ALA A 44 8.54 13.38 -1.71
CA ALA A 44 9.00 12.94 -3.03
C ALA A 44 10.36 12.24 -2.99
N PHE A 45 11.24 12.62 -2.06
CA PHE A 45 12.61 12.11 -1.96
C PHE A 45 12.73 10.80 -1.18
N TYR A 46 11.59 10.26 -0.71
CA TYR A 46 11.56 9.05 0.09
C TYR A 46 10.75 7.97 -0.61
N THR A 47 11.02 6.70 -0.33
CA THR A 47 10.23 5.57 -0.84
C THR A 47 9.78 4.70 0.32
N ILE A 48 8.55 4.17 0.28
CA ILE A 48 8.11 3.19 1.29
C ILE A 48 9.08 1.99 1.28
N GLY A 49 9.53 1.56 2.45
CA GLY A 49 10.57 0.55 2.63
C GLY A 49 12.01 1.10 2.65
N GLN A 50 12.22 2.40 2.44
CA GLN A 50 13.55 3.01 2.51
C GLN A 50 14.10 3.00 3.93
N ARG A 51 15.35 2.54 4.08
CA ARG A 51 16.09 2.53 5.36
C ARG A 51 17.18 3.59 5.46
N LYS A 52 17.90 3.84 4.36
CA LYS A 52 19.06 4.75 4.33
C LYS A 52 18.63 6.17 3.97
N GLY A 53 19.43 7.17 4.36
CA GLY A 53 19.22 8.57 3.95
C GLY A 53 18.02 9.25 4.61
N LEU A 54 17.55 8.75 5.76
CA LEU A 54 16.44 9.35 6.50
C LEU A 54 16.83 10.60 7.28
N GLY A 55 18.12 10.82 7.55
CA GLY A 55 18.61 12.00 8.28
C GLY A 55 18.23 12.02 9.76
N ILE A 56 17.83 10.88 10.32
CA ILE A 56 17.42 10.73 11.72
C ILE A 56 18.34 9.76 12.46
N PHE A 57 18.54 9.99 13.75
CA PHE A 57 19.16 9.03 14.64
C PHE A 57 18.07 8.16 15.27
N ALA A 58 18.13 6.85 15.04
CA ALA A 58 17.22 5.89 15.64
C ALA A 58 18.03 4.75 16.27
N PRO A 59 17.67 4.28 17.48
CA PRO A 59 18.38 3.20 18.16
C PRO A 59 18.26 1.86 17.42
N GLU A 60 17.18 1.68 16.65
CA GLU A 60 16.89 0.47 15.88
C GLU A 60 16.78 0.75 14.36
N PRO A 61 16.98 -0.28 13.50
CA PRO A 61 16.81 -0.14 12.05
C PRO A 61 15.41 0.34 11.68
N THR A 62 15.34 1.58 11.22
CA THR A 62 14.08 2.28 10.90
C THR A 62 13.83 2.33 9.38
N TYR A 63 12.58 2.19 8.98
CA TYR A 63 12.12 2.16 7.59
C TYR A 63 10.98 3.16 7.38
N VAL A 64 10.87 3.77 6.21
CA VAL A 64 9.68 4.53 5.81
C VAL A 64 8.51 3.56 5.63
N ILE A 65 7.47 3.68 6.44
CA ILE A 65 6.32 2.78 6.40
C ILE A 65 5.10 3.40 5.72
N ALA A 66 4.99 4.73 5.75
CA ALA A 66 3.93 5.46 5.05
C ALA A 66 4.33 6.91 4.75
N LYS A 67 3.54 7.56 3.89
CA LYS A 67 3.61 8.99 3.60
C LYS A 67 2.22 9.58 3.79
N ASP A 68 2.08 10.51 4.71
CA ASP A 68 0.86 11.27 4.87
C ASP A 68 0.99 12.58 4.11
N ILE A 69 0.41 12.63 2.90
CA ILE A 69 0.47 13.80 2.03
C ILE A 69 -0.35 14.94 2.63
N ALA A 70 -1.51 14.65 3.22
CA ALA A 70 -2.43 15.66 3.75
C ALA A 70 -1.78 16.44 4.91
N ASN A 71 -1.08 15.75 5.80
CA ASN A 71 -0.40 16.35 6.94
C ASN A 71 1.08 16.68 6.67
N ASN A 72 1.60 16.34 5.49
CA ASN A 72 3.01 16.48 5.13
C ASN A 72 3.95 15.81 6.16
N CYS A 73 3.67 14.53 6.46
CA CYS A 73 4.41 13.74 7.43
C CYS A 73 5.00 12.48 6.78
N LEU A 74 6.27 12.19 7.08
CA LEU A 74 6.90 10.91 6.75
C LEU A 74 6.82 9.99 7.96
N ILE A 75 6.11 8.87 7.83
CA ILE A 75 5.91 7.93 8.93
C ILE A 75 6.94 6.82 8.83
N VAL A 76 7.65 6.57 9.93
CA VAL A 76 8.68 5.54 10.00
C VAL A 76 8.43 4.53 11.13
N GLY A 77 8.94 3.32 10.95
CA GLY A 77 8.80 2.23 11.91
C GLY A 77 9.76 1.08 11.61
N ASN A 78 9.49 -0.08 12.20
CA ASN A 78 10.33 -1.25 12.05
C ASN A 78 9.98 -2.01 10.75
N ARG A 79 10.80 -3.00 10.40
CA ARG A 79 10.61 -3.77 9.14
C ARG A 79 9.26 -4.50 9.08
N GLU A 80 8.73 -4.88 10.23
CA GLU A 80 7.46 -5.59 10.40
C GLU A 80 6.25 -4.68 10.20
N ASP A 81 6.47 -3.37 10.25
CA ASP A 81 5.44 -2.37 10.06
C ASP A 81 5.13 -2.10 8.58
N LEU A 82 6.00 -2.54 7.68
CA LEU A 82 5.84 -2.42 6.24
C LEU A 82 4.70 -3.29 5.70
N GLY A 83 3.93 -2.70 4.79
CA GLY A 83 2.82 -3.34 4.11
C GLY A 83 1.48 -3.11 4.81
N ASN A 84 0.40 -3.39 4.09
CA ASN A 84 -0.96 -3.25 4.58
C ASN A 84 -1.58 -4.62 4.81
N ASP A 85 -2.43 -4.74 5.80
CA ASP A 85 -3.20 -5.95 6.07
C ASP A 85 -4.63 -5.87 5.52
N SER A 86 -5.00 -4.76 4.87
CA SER A 86 -6.33 -4.60 4.30
C SER A 86 -6.34 -3.68 3.10
N PHE A 87 -7.34 -3.88 2.25
CA PHE A 87 -7.59 -3.12 1.03
C PHE A 87 -9.02 -3.35 0.55
N GLN A 88 -9.49 -2.49 -0.34
CA GLN A 88 -10.79 -2.59 -1.00
C GLN A 88 -10.65 -3.18 -2.39
N VAL A 89 -11.66 -3.97 -2.77
CA VAL A 89 -11.80 -4.55 -4.09
C VAL A 89 -13.16 -4.18 -4.66
N SER A 90 -13.17 -3.76 -5.92
CA SER A 90 -14.38 -3.49 -6.71
C SER A 90 -14.40 -4.33 -8.00
N GLN A 91 -15.38 -4.08 -8.87
CA GLN A 91 -15.55 -4.80 -10.13
C GLN A 91 -15.56 -6.32 -9.92
N LEU A 92 -16.33 -6.74 -8.91
CA LEU A 92 -16.36 -8.12 -8.47
C LEU A 92 -16.96 -9.01 -9.55
N ASN A 93 -16.30 -10.14 -9.78
CA ASN A 93 -16.76 -11.22 -10.62
C ASN A 93 -16.76 -12.51 -9.80
N TRP A 94 -17.95 -12.91 -9.34
CA TRP A 94 -18.11 -14.13 -8.56
C TRP A 94 -18.36 -15.34 -9.47
N LEU A 95 -17.75 -16.48 -9.14
CA LEU A 95 -17.83 -17.71 -9.93
C LEU A 95 -18.51 -18.85 -9.18
N ALA A 96 -18.06 -19.13 -7.95
CA ALA A 96 -18.57 -20.23 -7.13
C ALA A 96 -19.37 -19.76 -5.90
N VAL A 97 -19.31 -18.47 -5.59
CA VAL A 97 -20.03 -17.85 -4.47
C VAL A 97 -20.80 -16.62 -4.96
N ASN A 98 -21.46 -15.91 -4.05
CA ASN A 98 -22.01 -14.59 -4.30
C ASN A 98 -21.82 -13.67 -3.10
N GLU A 99 -22.21 -12.41 -3.27
CA GLU A 99 -22.08 -11.38 -2.24
C GLU A 99 -22.84 -11.71 -0.94
N ASP A 100 -23.95 -12.45 -0.99
CA ASP A 100 -24.77 -12.76 0.20
C ASP A 100 -24.07 -13.72 1.18
N GLN A 101 -22.99 -14.38 0.75
CA GLN A 101 -22.21 -15.29 1.56
C GLN A 101 -21.09 -14.60 2.37
N LEU A 102 -21.02 -13.27 2.32
CA LEU A 102 -20.07 -12.49 3.11
C LEU A 102 -20.59 -12.26 4.55
N PRO A 103 -19.71 -12.26 5.58
CA PRO A 103 -18.26 -12.35 5.48
C PRO A 103 -17.76 -13.78 5.19
N LEU A 104 -16.70 -13.88 4.39
CA LEU A 104 -16.14 -15.15 3.93
C LEU A 104 -14.64 -15.21 4.17
N LYS A 105 -14.15 -16.35 4.64
CA LYS A 105 -12.70 -16.59 4.81
C LYS A 105 -12.18 -17.40 3.63
N CYS A 106 -11.22 -16.85 2.92
CA CYS A 106 -10.64 -17.48 1.74
C CYS A 106 -9.14 -17.19 1.68
N ASP A 107 -8.45 -17.75 0.70
CA ASP A 107 -7.10 -17.38 0.34
C ASP A 107 -7.13 -16.35 -0.80
N VAL A 108 -6.23 -15.36 -0.76
CA VAL A 108 -6.25 -14.24 -1.71
C VAL A 108 -4.90 -14.09 -2.39
N GLU A 109 -4.91 -14.03 -3.72
CA GLU A 109 -3.75 -13.64 -4.52
C GLU A 109 -3.96 -12.21 -5.03
N ILE A 110 -3.01 -11.31 -4.71
CA ILE A 110 -3.10 -9.88 -5.06
C ILE A 110 -2.23 -9.48 -6.27
N ARG A 111 -1.53 -10.46 -6.85
CA ARG A 111 -0.78 -10.34 -8.11
C ARG A 111 -0.54 -11.73 -8.69
N TYR A 112 -0.30 -11.79 -9.99
CA TYR A 112 0.04 -13.02 -10.70
C TYR A 112 1.26 -13.73 -10.06
N HIS A 113 1.12 -15.03 -9.78
CA HIS A 113 2.12 -15.87 -9.11
C HIS A 113 2.54 -15.43 -7.68
N ALA A 114 1.76 -14.58 -7.01
CA ALA A 114 1.97 -14.40 -5.58
C ALA A 114 1.56 -15.66 -4.82
N ARG A 115 2.24 -15.93 -3.71
CA ARG A 115 1.71 -16.86 -2.72
C ARG A 115 0.40 -16.28 -2.17
N SER A 116 -0.65 -17.09 -2.19
CA SER A 116 -1.92 -16.72 -1.59
C SER A 116 -1.79 -16.43 -0.09
N ILE A 117 -2.56 -15.46 0.38
CA ILE A 117 -2.60 -15.03 1.78
C ILE A 117 -4.02 -15.25 2.30
N ARG A 118 -4.13 -16.00 3.40
CA ARG A 118 -5.42 -16.17 4.07
C ARG A 118 -6.01 -14.82 4.44
N ALA A 119 -7.27 -14.60 4.14
CA ALA A 119 -7.98 -13.35 4.37
C ALA A 119 -9.44 -13.57 4.80
N GLU A 120 -10.07 -12.48 5.19
CA GLU A 120 -11.50 -12.37 5.40
C GLU A 120 -12.05 -11.25 4.52
N LEU A 121 -13.09 -11.56 3.75
CA LEU A 121 -13.81 -10.63 2.90
C LEU A 121 -15.05 -10.18 3.66
N SER A 122 -15.35 -8.88 3.59
CA SER A 122 -16.52 -8.29 4.23
C SER A 122 -17.15 -7.22 3.35
N HIS A 123 -18.46 -7.05 3.48
CA HIS A 123 -19.22 -6.05 2.73
C HIS A 123 -18.80 -4.63 3.09
N ILE A 124 -18.67 -3.79 2.06
CA ILE A 124 -18.59 -2.33 2.22
C ILE A 124 -19.82 -1.67 1.58
N ALA A 125 -20.12 -2.06 0.34
CA ALA A 125 -21.21 -1.54 -0.47
C ALA A 125 -21.51 -2.56 -1.60
N PRO A 126 -22.65 -2.46 -2.30
CA PRO A 126 -22.93 -3.34 -3.44
C PRO A 126 -21.78 -3.32 -4.47
N GLY A 127 -21.27 -4.49 -4.86
CA GLY A 127 -20.14 -4.60 -5.79
C GLY A 127 -18.77 -4.24 -5.21
N ARG A 128 -18.66 -4.05 -3.88
CA ARG A 128 -17.41 -3.69 -3.19
C ARG A 128 -17.20 -4.45 -1.88
N VAL A 129 -16.02 -5.02 -1.73
CA VAL A 129 -15.62 -5.74 -0.51
C VAL A 129 -14.35 -5.19 0.10
N LYS A 130 -14.26 -5.28 1.42
CA LYS A 130 -13.01 -5.10 2.17
C LYS A 130 -12.36 -6.45 2.35
N VAL A 131 -11.11 -6.56 1.93
CA VAL A 131 -10.26 -7.70 2.21
C VAL A 131 -9.39 -7.38 3.41
N ARG A 132 -9.41 -8.25 4.43
CA ARG A 132 -8.48 -8.21 5.56
C ARG A 132 -7.60 -9.45 5.54
N LEU A 133 -6.33 -9.26 5.21
CA LEU A 133 -5.30 -10.28 5.20
C LEU A 133 -4.88 -10.66 6.62
N LYS A 134 -4.63 -11.96 6.83
CA LYS A 134 -4.08 -12.48 8.09
C LYS A 134 -2.63 -12.08 8.32
N LYS A 135 -1.92 -11.69 7.27
CA LYS A 135 -0.55 -11.17 7.30
C LYS A 135 -0.45 -9.95 6.38
N LYS A 136 0.32 -8.95 6.79
CA LYS A 136 0.59 -7.76 5.97
C LYS A 136 1.20 -8.16 4.62
N ALA A 137 0.69 -7.56 3.56
CA ALA A 137 1.26 -7.63 2.22
C ALA A 137 1.87 -6.28 1.85
N ARG A 138 3.08 -6.31 1.28
CA ARG A 138 3.81 -5.09 0.90
C ARG A 138 3.38 -4.51 -0.45
N ASP A 139 2.85 -5.37 -1.32
CA ASP A 139 2.70 -5.07 -2.74
C ASP A 139 1.22 -4.97 -3.15
N ILE A 140 0.36 -4.51 -2.24
CA ILE A 140 -1.05 -4.20 -2.57
C ILE A 140 -1.04 -2.97 -3.48
N THR A 141 -1.46 -3.15 -4.73
CA THR A 141 -1.32 -2.13 -5.78
C THR A 141 -2.68 -1.88 -6.46
N PRO A 142 -3.17 -0.62 -6.53
CA PRO A 142 -4.37 -0.28 -7.28
C PRO A 142 -4.33 -0.78 -8.73
N GLY A 143 -5.47 -1.18 -9.26
CA GLY A 143 -5.62 -1.66 -10.63
C GLY A 143 -5.15 -3.11 -10.85
N GLN A 144 -4.46 -3.73 -9.89
CA GLN A 144 -4.18 -5.16 -9.95
C GLN A 144 -5.42 -5.98 -9.58
N ALA A 145 -5.48 -7.20 -10.11
CA ALA A 145 -6.53 -8.15 -9.76
C ALA A 145 -6.28 -8.75 -8.38
N ALA A 146 -7.34 -8.85 -7.57
CA ALA A 146 -7.41 -9.72 -6.41
C ALA A 146 -8.24 -10.94 -6.79
N VAL A 147 -7.71 -12.14 -6.56
CA VAL A 147 -8.40 -13.41 -6.84
C VAL A 147 -8.59 -14.18 -5.54
N PHE A 148 -9.79 -14.71 -5.34
CA PHE A 148 -10.25 -15.35 -4.12
C PHE A 148 -10.38 -16.87 -4.32
N TYR A 149 -9.81 -17.64 -3.39
CA TYR A 149 -9.69 -19.09 -3.50
C TYR A 149 -10.16 -19.83 -2.25
N GLU A 150 -10.73 -21.02 -2.44
CA GLU A 150 -10.90 -22.03 -1.39
C GLU A 150 -10.23 -23.33 -1.84
N GLY A 151 -9.05 -23.62 -1.29
CA GLY A 151 -8.21 -24.68 -1.83
C GLY A 151 -7.79 -24.39 -3.28
N ASP A 152 -8.17 -25.28 -4.19
CA ASP A 152 -7.89 -25.13 -5.63
C ASP A 152 -9.06 -24.49 -6.41
N GLU A 153 -10.17 -24.17 -5.75
CA GLU A 153 -11.35 -23.57 -6.37
C GLU A 153 -11.26 -22.04 -6.38
N VAL A 154 -11.59 -21.43 -7.53
CA VAL A 154 -11.70 -19.97 -7.67
C VAL A 154 -13.11 -19.54 -7.28
N LEU A 155 -13.21 -18.80 -6.18
CA LEU A 155 -14.48 -18.26 -5.68
C LEU A 155 -14.93 -17.04 -6.51
N GLY A 156 -13.96 -16.22 -6.91
CA GLY A 156 -14.18 -15.01 -7.70
C GLY A 156 -12.94 -14.13 -7.78
N SER A 157 -13.11 -12.94 -8.35
CA SER A 157 -12.05 -11.94 -8.47
C SER A 157 -12.60 -10.51 -8.47
N GLY A 158 -11.70 -9.54 -8.45
CA GLY A 158 -12.02 -8.12 -8.67
C GLY A 158 -10.75 -7.27 -8.82
N ILE A 159 -10.91 -5.96 -8.86
CA ILE A 159 -9.82 -4.98 -9.02
C ILE A 159 -9.57 -4.27 -7.69
N ILE A 160 -8.29 -4.17 -7.30
CA ILE A 160 -7.86 -3.44 -6.10
C ILE A 160 -8.00 -1.94 -6.34
N ASP A 161 -8.73 -1.25 -5.46
CA ASP A 161 -8.90 0.21 -5.49
C ASP A 161 -8.17 0.93 -4.33
N ILE A 162 -7.80 0.15 -3.30
CA ILE A 162 -7.35 0.47 -1.92
C ILE A 162 -8.48 0.83 -0.95
#